data_AF-A0A085WMW6-F1
#
_entry.id   AF-A0A085WMW6-F1
#
_cell.length_a   1.000
_cell.length_b   1.000
_cell.length_c   1.000
_cell.angle_alpha   90.00
_cell.angle_beta   90.00
_cell.angle_gamma   90.00
#
_symmetry.space_group_name_H-M   'P 1'
#
loop_
_entity.id
_entity.type
_entity.pdbx_description
1 polymer ?
#
loop_
_entity_poly.entity_id
_entity_poly.type
_entity_poly.pdbx_seq_one_letter_code
_entity_poly.pdbx_strand_id
1 'polypeptide(L)'
;MACPVCNLSGGTAANAYPSVDLSHLPAQEQRKYFARFEEDFVEFERLREQVRPLVPSGIPLWPGTAFGPLHGSAWGEFGPLSLIHAWELLIRREPFERLQAEGLRGLKGCRTALRFRKKNPPELLEMELVPRGEFHSDCLPERPLPCPKCERRELKCPDEPILDAASLPEDQDLFRLAGFLSMIIATERFVDAVRRLSYEQDIAFRELPVRGA
;
A
#
# COMPACT_ATOMS: atom_id res chain seq x y z
N MET A 1 0.71 -20.35 -1.09
CA MET A 1 1.39 -20.57 -2.38
C MET A 1 2.85 -20.10 -2.34
N ALA A 2 3.77 -20.91 -2.88
CA ALA A 2 5.16 -20.51 -3.17
C ALA A 2 5.35 -20.37 -4.68
N CYS A 3 6.17 -19.40 -5.11
CA CYS A 3 6.52 -19.30 -6.53
C CYS A 3 7.42 -20.48 -6.95
N PRO A 4 7.13 -21.21 -8.04
CA PRO A 4 7.92 -22.39 -8.43
C PRO A 4 9.34 -22.04 -8.93
N VAL A 5 9.65 -20.76 -9.16
CA VAL A 5 10.96 -20.30 -9.65
C VAL A 5 11.85 -19.81 -8.52
N CYS A 6 11.35 -18.92 -7.67
CA CYS A 6 12.14 -18.33 -6.58
C CYS A 6 11.85 -18.92 -5.20
N ASN A 7 10.90 -19.86 -5.08
CA ASN A 7 10.44 -20.51 -3.84
C ASN A 7 9.95 -19.56 -2.73
N LEU A 8 9.89 -18.25 -2.98
CA LEU A 8 9.30 -17.29 -2.06
C LEU A 8 7.83 -17.61 -1.84
N SER A 9 7.46 -17.81 -0.59
CA SER A 9 6.12 -18.10 -0.13
C SER A 9 5.51 -16.89 0.60
N GLY A 10 4.20 -16.95 0.83
CA GLY A 10 3.49 -15.94 1.62
C GLY A 10 2.90 -14.79 0.77
N GLY A 11 1.82 -14.20 1.27
CA GLY A 11 1.21 -13.01 0.68
C GLY A 11 1.94 -11.73 1.09
N THR A 12 1.94 -10.70 0.24
CA THR A 12 2.38 -9.36 0.64
C THR A 12 1.23 -8.62 1.34
N ALA A 13 1.21 -8.64 2.68
CA ALA A 13 0.11 -8.05 3.47
C ALA A 13 -0.11 -6.54 3.22
N ALA A 14 0.93 -5.82 2.78
CA ALA A 14 0.86 -4.37 2.56
C ALA A 14 0.42 -3.98 1.13
N ASN A 15 0.33 -4.89 0.17
CA ASN A 15 -0.13 -4.56 -1.18
C ASN A 15 -1.66 -4.64 -1.24
N ALA A 16 -2.33 -3.51 -1.35
CA ALA A 16 -3.80 -3.45 -1.35
C ALA A 16 -4.31 -2.41 -2.36
N TYR A 17 -5.37 -2.77 -3.07
CA TYR A 17 -6.11 -1.89 -3.98
C TYR A 17 -7.57 -1.81 -3.54
N PRO A 18 -7.88 -1.01 -2.50
CA PRO A 18 -9.21 -0.96 -1.93
C PRO A 18 -10.28 -0.39 -2.86
N SER A 19 -9.88 0.29 -3.95
CA SER A 19 -10.81 0.74 -5.00
C SER A 19 -11.23 -0.34 -5.98
N VAL A 20 -10.54 -1.48 -6.02
CA VAL A 20 -10.83 -2.55 -6.97
C VAL A 20 -12.06 -3.31 -6.51
N ASP A 21 -13.15 -3.16 -7.26
CA ASP A 21 -14.41 -3.84 -6.98
C ASP A 21 -14.55 -5.15 -7.75
N LEU A 22 -14.58 -6.26 -7.00
CA LEU A 22 -14.77 -7.61 -7.52
C LEU A 22 -16.22 -8.09 -7.41
N SER A 23 -17.17 -7.22 -7.02
CA SER A 23 -18.59 -7.57 -6.83
C SER A 23 -19.27 -8.13 -8.08
N HIS A 24 -18.76 -7.79 -9.26
CA HIS A 24 -19.22 -8.28 -10.55
C HIS A 24 -18.91 -9.77 -10.78
N LEU A 25 -17.96 -10.35 -10.04
CA LEU A 25 -17.59 -11.75 -10.13
C LEU A 25 -18.52 -12.64 -9.28
N PRO A 26 -18.74 -13.91 -9.66
CA PRO A 26 -19.46 -14.86 -8.81
C PRO A 26 -18.78 -15.03 -7.44
N ALA A 27 -19.56 -15.25 -6.38
CA ALA A 27 -19.04 -15.36 -5.01
C ALA A 27 -17.97 -16.46 -4.83
N GLN A 28 -18.05 -17.55 -5.60
CA GLN A 28 -17.03 -18.61 -5.60
C GLN A 28 -15.70 -18.12 -6.18
N GLU A 29 -15.76 -17.25 -7.18
CA GLU A 29 -14.58 -16.66 -7.81
C GLU A 29 -13.96 -15.59 -6.91
N GLN A 30 -14.79 -14.73 -6.29
CA GLN A 30 -14.33 -13.72 -5.33
C GLN A 30 -13.50 -14.35 -4.19
N ARG A 31 -13.87 -15.55 -3.73
CA ARG A 31 -13.16 -16.26 -2.65
C ARG A 31 -11.71 -16.61 -3.02
N LYS A 32 -11.37 -16.77 -4.29
CA LYS A 32 -10.01 -17.13 -4.72
C LYS A 32 -9.01 -15.98 -4.53
N TYR A 33 -9.49 -14.74 -4.39
CA TYR A 33 -8.65 -13.57 -4.17
C TYR A 33 -8.12 -13.42 -2.75
N PHE A 34 -8.61 -14.21 -1.78
CA PHE A 34 -7.98 -14.21 -0.46
C PHE A 34 -6.77 -15.14 -0.47
N ALA A 35 -5.61 -14.61 -0.08
CA ALA A 35 -4.28 -15.26 -0.15
C ALA A 35 -4.19 -16.68 0.43
N ARG A 36 -5.08 -17.04 1.36
CA ARG A 36 -5.13 -18.35 2.01
C ARG A 36 -5.81 -19.45 1.18
N PHE A 37 -6.47 -19.11 0.07
CA PHE A 37 -7.30 -20.05 -0.68
C PHE A 37 -6.70 -20.49 -2.02
N GLU A 38 -5.79 -19.71 -2.61
CA GLU A 38 -5.15 -20.09 -3.86
C GLU A 38 -3.72 -20.58 -3.63
N GLU A 39 -3.49 -21.86 -3.93
CA GLU A 39 -2.20 -22.54 -3.79
C GLU A 39 -1.59 -22.91 -5.14
N ASP A 40 -2.37 -22.88 -6.23
CA ASP A 40 -1.92 -23.13 -7.59
C ASP A 40 -1.43 -21.85 -8.26
N PHE A 41 -0.18 -21.88 -8.71
CA PHE A 41 0.44 -20.75 -9.39
C PHE A 41 -0.21 -20.43 -10.73
N VAL A 42 -0.69 -21.43 -11.47
CA VAL A 42 -1.36 -21.22 -12.76
C VAL A 42 -2.69 -20.48 -12.56
N GLU A 43 -3.43 -20.86 -11.51
CA GLU A 43 -4.68 -20.18 -11.17
C GLU A 43 -4.42 -18.76 -10.65
N PHE A 44 -3.36 -18.55 -9.87
CA PHE A 44 -2.90 -17.19 -9.53
C PHE A 44 -2.62 -16.35 -10.78
N GLU A 45 -1.93 -16.88 -11.79
CA GLU A 45 -1.66 -16.14 -13.04
C GLU A 45 -2.96 -15.76 -13.73
N ARG A 46 -3.93 -16.67 -13.82
CA ARG A 46 -5.24 -16.38 -14.40
C ARG A 46 -6.00 -15.29 -13.62
N LEU A 47 -6.03 -15.39 -12.28
CA LEU A 47 -6.67 -14.39 -11.41
C LEU A 47 -5.98 -13.02 -11.52
N ARG A 48 -4.64 -13.00 -11.59
CA ARG A 48 -3.84 -11.79 -11.77
C ARG A 48 -4.20 -11.07 -13.06
N GLU A 49 -4.35 -11.80 -14.16
CA GLU A 49 -4.73 -11.22 -15.44
C GLU A 49 -6.21 -10.79 -15.47
N GLN A 50 -7.10 -11.46 -14.71
CA GLN A 50 -8.51 -11.04 -14.58
C GLN A 50 -8.66 -9.66 -13.92
N VAL A 51 -7.83 -9.33 -12.92
CA VAL A 51 -7.89 -8.03 -12.23
C VAL A 51 -6.96 -6.97 -12.81
N ARG A 52 -6.03 -7.35 -13.71
CA ARG A 52 -5.09 -6.42 -14.32
C ARG A 52 -5.73 -5.15 -14.89
N PRO A 53 -6.89 -5.21 -15.58
CA PRO A 53 -7.54 -4.00 -16.10
C PRO A 53 -8.11 -3.06 -15.03
N LEU A 54 -8.27 -3.53 -13.79
CA LEU A 54 -8.90 -2.79 -12.69
C LEU A 54 -7.88 -2.03 -11.83
N VAL A 55 -6.59 -2.33 -11.98
CA VAL A 55 -5.49 -1.72 -11.22
C VAL A 55 -4.67 -0.76 -12.10
N PRO A 56 -3.92 0.20 -11.52
CA PRO A 56 -3.01 1.03 -12.29
C PRO A 56 -2.02 0.21 -13.14
N SER A 57 -1.75 0.67 -14.35
CA SER A 57 -0.85 -0.03 -15.28
C SER A 57 0.60 -0.06 -14.78
N GLY A 58 1.32 -1.14 -15.07
CA GLY A 58 2.76 -1.24 -14.80
C GLY A 58 3.12 -1.50 -13.34
N ILE A 59 2.13 -1.72 -12.48
CA ILE A 59 2.37 -2.09 -11.08
C ILE A 59 2.36 -3.60 -10.91
N PRO A 60 3.26 -4.15 -10.07
CA PRO A 60 3.28 -5.56 -9.80
C PRO A 60 2.07 -5.99 -8.94
N LEU A 61 1.49 -7.12 -9.32
CA LEU A 61 0.42 -7.79 -8.59
C LEU A 61 0.97 -9.07 -8.00
N TRP A 62 1.45 -8.98 -6.77
CA TRP A 62 2.05 -10.11 -6.08
C TRP A 62 0.99 -11.03 -5.49
N PRO A 63 1.35 -12.30 -5.22
CA PRO A 63 0.50 -13.18 -4.41
C PRO A 63 0.11 -12.50 -3.09
N GLY A 64 -1.16 -12.63 -2.71
CA GLY A 64 -1.72 -12.01 -1.51
C GLY A 64 -1.93 -10.50 -1.56
N THR A 65 -1.88 -9.89 -2.74
CA THR A 65 -2.46 -8.56 -2.96
C THR A 65 -3.94 -8.58 -2.56
N ALA A 66 -4.34 -7.63 -1.71
CA ALA A 66 -5.73 -7.46 -1.30
C ALA A 66 -6.51 -6.57 -2.27
N PHE A 67 -7.79 -6.86 -2.45
CA PHE A 67 -8.71 -6.10 -3.30
C PHE A 67 -10.00 -5.79 -2.56
N GLY A 68 -10.59 -4.65 -2.87
CA GLY A 68 -11.81 -4.17 -2.22
C GLY A 68 -11.54 -3.56 -0.84
N PRO A 69 -12.55 -2.92 -0.25
CA PRO A 69 -12.37 -2.12 0.94
C PRO A 69 -12.05 -2.96 2.17
N LEU A 70 -11.21 -2.43 3.07
CA LEU A 70 -11.02 -2.98 4.40
C LEU A 70 -12.36 -3.17 5.11
N HIS A 71 -12.65 -4.42 5.48
CA HIS A 71 -13.87 -4.82 6.16
C HIS A 71 -13.59 -5.41 7.54
N GLY A 72 -14.53 -5.27 8.47
CA GLY A 72 -14.36 -5.87 9.80
C GLY A 72 -15.13 -5.14 10.88
N SER A 73 -14.71 -5.36 12.12
CA SER A 73 -15.21 -4.61 13.28
C SER A 73 -14.13 -3.63 13.72
N ALA A 74 -14.51 -2.40 14.03
CA ALA A 74 -13.62 -1.37 14.56
C ALA A 74 -14.16 -0.83 15.89
N TRP A 75 -13.24 -0.51 16.79
CA TRP A 75 -13.53 0.04 18.12
C TRP A 75 -12.50 1.08 18.51
N GLY A 76 -12.83 1.90 19.51
CA GLY A 76 -11.95 2.98 19.99
C GLY A 76 -12.07 4.28 19.21
N GLU A 77 -11.07 5.14 19.43
CA GLU A 77 -10.90 6.42 18.74
C GLU A 77 -9.76 6.29 17.73
N PHE A 78 -9.94 6.96 16.60
CA PHE A 78 -8.96 7.03 15.51
C PHE A 78 -8.58 8.49 15.36
N GLY A 79 -7.33 8.87 15.29
CA GLY A 79 -6.92 10.23 14.95
C GLY A 79 -7.31 10.62 13.52
N PRO A 80 -6.86 11.80 13.07
CA PRO A 80 -7.01 12.22 11.68
C PRO A 80 -6.41 11.21 10.70
N LEU A 81 -5.22 10.72 11.01
CA LEU A 81 -4.50 9.65 10.31
C LEU A 81 -4.17 8.57 11.34
N SER A 82 -4.33 7.29 11.00
CA SER A 82 -4.06 6.16 11.91
C SER A 82 -3.44 4.98 11.16
N LEU A 83 -2.40 4.37 11.74
CA LEU A 83 -1.80 3.13 11.26
C LEU A 83 -2.32 1.94 12.08
N ILE A 84 -3.14 1.08 11.49
CA ILE A 84 -3.77 -0.04 12.22
C ILE A 84 -2.92 -1.31 12.23
N HIS A 85 -2.06 -1.51 11.23
CA HIS A 85 -1.18 -2.66 11.11
C HIS A 85 0.25 -2.25 10.70
N ALA A 86 0.76 -1.10 11.13
CA ALA A 86 2.05 -0.50 10.72
C ALA A 86 2.19 -0.19 9.21
N TRP A 87 1.47 -0.87 8.33
CA TRP A 87 1.43 -0.64 6.89
C TRP A 87 0.06 -0.20 6.40
N GLU A 88 -1.04 -0.40 7.12
CA GLU A 88 -2.38 0.05 6.73
C GLU A 88 -2.68 1.45 7.29
N LEU A 89 -2.68 2.44 6.40
CA LEU A 89 -2.98 3.83 6.73
C LEU A 89 -4.46 4.13 6.48
N LEU A 90 -5.14 4.51 7.54
CA LEU A 90 -6.49 5.04 7.50
C LEU A 90 -6.47 6.56 7.71
N ILE A 91 -7.29 7.28 6.95
CA ILE A 91 -7.51 8.71 7.14
C ILE A 91 -9.00 8.95 7.33
N ARG A 92 -9.39 9.77 8.32
CA ARG A 92 -10.78 10.21 8.44
C ARG A 92 -11.18 11.04 7.20
N ARG A 93 -12.45 10.99 6.82
CA ARG A 93 -12.99 11.73 5.65
C ARG A 93 -12.61 13.22 5.65
N GLU A 94 -12.89 13.92 6.74
CA GLU A 94 -12.70 15.37 6.81
C GLU A 94 -11.21 15.79 6.72
N PRO A 95 -10.27 15.17 7.46
CA PRO A 95 -8.84 15.40 7.27
C PRO A 95 -8.34 15.08 5.85
N PHE A 96 -8.83 14.00 5.24
CA PHE A 96 -8.48 13.65 3.86
C PHE A 96 -8.88 14.75 2.87
N GLU A 97 -10.11 15.26 2.98
CA GLU A 97 -10.59 16.36 2.12
C GLU A 97 -9.78 17.64 2.31
N ARG A 98 -9.39 17.97 3.56
CA ARG A 98 -8.50 19.11 3.81
C ARG A 98 -7.12 18.91 3.21
N LEU A 99 -6.53 17.71 3.34
CA LEU A 99 -5.25 17.37 2.72
C LEU A 99 -5.32 17.47 1.19
N GLN A 100 -6.43 17.07 0.56
CA GLN A 100 -6.64 17.29 -0.86
C GLN A 100 -6.73 18.79 -1.21
N ALA A 101 -7.41 19.59 -0.38
CA ALA A 101 -7.52 21.04 -0.58
C ALA A 101 -6.17 21.77 -0.47
N GLU A 102 -5.17 21.19 0.21
CA GLU A 102 -3.78 21.67 0.25
C GLU A 102 -3.00 21.41 -1.05
N GLY A 103 -3.63 20.81 -2.07
CA GLY A 103 -3.04 20.56 -3.38
C GLY A 103 -2.08 19.36 -3.42
N LEU A 104 -2.24 18.42 -2.48
CA LEU A 104 -1.46 17.19 -2.44
C LEU A 104 -1.82 16.27 -3.63
N ARG A 105 -0.79 15.73 -4.26
CA ARG A 105 -0.84 14.94 -5.49
C ARG A 105 -0.98 13.45 -5.18
N GLY A 106 -1.77 12.76 -6.00
CA GLY A 106 -1.88 11.31 -5.96
C GLY A 106 -2.62 10.72 -4.75
N LEU A 107 -3.22 11.55 -3.89
CA LEU A 107 -3.98 11.05 -2.73
C LEU A 107 -5.26 10.35 -3.17
N LYS A 108 -5.35 9.04 -2.88
CA LYS A 108 -6.52 8.20 -3.14
C LYS A 108 -6.94 7.46 -1.88
N GLY A 109 -8.10 7.83 -1.34
CA GLY A 109 -8.72 7.19 -0.19
C GLY A 109 -10.00 6.46 -0.59
N CYS A 110 -10.18 5.23 -0.09
CA CYS A 110 -11.32 4.38 -0.37
C CYS A 110 -12.13 4.14 0.90
N ARG A 111 -13.45 4.28 0.83
CA ARG A 111 -14.31 4.11 2.00
C ARG A 111 -14.21 2.67 2.50
N THR A 112 -13.90 2.51 3.79
CA THR A 112 -13.87 1.21 4.44
C THR A 112 -15.27 0.62 4.64
N ALA A 113 -15.36 -0.71 4.76
CA ALA A 113 -16.55 -1.45 5.15
C ALA A 113 -16.48 -1.86 6.65
N LEU A 114 -15.86 -1.04 7.48
CA LEU A 114 -15.72 -1.26 8.92
C LEU A 114 -17.04 -1.01 9.66
N ARG A 115 -17.39 -1.91 10.57
CA ARG A 115 -18.55 -1.80 11.44
C ARG A 115 -18.14 -1.34 12.83
N PHE A 116 -18.77 -0.27 13.31
CA PHE A 116 -18.55 0.28 14.63
C PHE A 116 -19.73 -0.02 15.55
N ARG A 117 -19.45 -0.19 16.85
CA ARG A 117 -20.49 -0.32 17.89
C ARG A 117 -20.95 1.03 18.47
N LYS A 118 -20.27 2.13 18.15
CA LYS A 118 -20.56 3.47 18.70
C LYS A 118 -21.55 4.26 17.84
N LYS A 119 -22.29 5.16 18.49
CA LYS A 119 -23.16 6.13 17.80
C LYS A 119 -22.29 7.13 17.04
N ASN A 120 -22.62 7.41 15.78
CA ASN A 120 -21.90 8.35 14.90
C ASN A 120 -20.40 8.02 14.75
N PRO A 121 -20.03 6.85 14.21
CA PRO A 121 -18.62 6.53 13.99
C PRO A 121 -17.99 7.46 12.94
N PRO A 122 -16.67 7.71 13.01
CA PRO A 122 -15.98 8.43 11.96
C PRO A 122 -16.03 7.64 10.66
N GLU A 123 -16.15 8.33 9.53
CA GLU A 123 -15.91 7.70 8.24
C GLU A 123 -14.39 7.58 8.02
N LEU A 124 -13.91 6.33 7.93
CA LEU A 124 -12.51 6.01 7.67
C LEU A 124 -12.31 5.62 6.21
N LEU A 125 -11.26 6.19 5.62
CA LEU A 125 -10.78 5.89 4.29
C LEU A 125 -9.48 5.10 4.40
N GLU A 126 -9.42 3.97 3.74
CA GLU A 126 -8.18 3.24 3.52
C GLU A 126 -7.43 3.88 2.36
N MET A 127 -6.17 4.21 2.58
CA MET A 127 -5.34 4.81 1.55
C MET A 127 -4.85 3.76 0.56
N GLU A 128 -5.15 3.98 -0.73
CA GLU A 128 -4.59 3.18 -1.82
C GLU A 128 -3.21 3.72 -2.18
N LEU A 129 -2.16 3.06 -1.68
CA LEU A 129 -0.79 3.50 -1.83
C LEU A 129 -0.07 2.64 -2.88
N VAL A 130 0.24 3.23 -4.03
CA VAL A 130 0.91 2.53 -5.13
C VAL A 130 2.38 2.29 -4.79
N PRO A 131 2.95 1.09 -5.06
CA PRO A 131 4.37 0.83 -4.89
C PRO A 131 5.22 1.63 -5.91
N ARG A 132 6.06 2.56 -5.43
CA ARG A 132 6.97 3.42 -6.22
C ARG A 132 8.28 3.66 -5.48
N GLY A 133 9.29 4.19 -6.16
CA GLY A 133 10.61 4.46 -5.59
C GLY A 133 11.42 3.20 -5.26
N GLU A 134 12.72 3.40 -5.14
CA GLU A 134 13.71 2.38 -4.79
C GLU A 134 14.65 2.87 -3.69
N PHE A 135 15.29 1.92 -3.00
CA PHE A 135 16.46 2.23 -2.17
C PHE A 135 17.63 2.65 -3.07
N HIS A 136 18.52 3.49 -2.56
CA HIS A 136 19.79 3.84 -3.22
C HIS A 136 20.80 2.68 -3.14
N SER A 137 21.75 2.61 -4.07
CA SER A 137 22.75 1.53 -4.12
C SER A 137 23.69 1.56 -2.91
N ASP A 138 23.89 2.73 -2.31
CA ASP A 138 24.76 2.89 -1.15
C ASP A 138 24.28 2.12 0.09
N CYS A 139 22.96 1.99 0.29
CA CYS A 139 22.41 1.18 1.38
C CYS A 139 22.02 -0.24 0.94
N LEU A 140 22.09 -0.53 -0.35
CA LEU A 140 21.71 -1.82 -0.93
C LEU A 140 22.50 -2.08 -2.23
N PRO A 141 23.80 -2.39 -2.13
CA PRO A 141 24.69 -2.52 -3.29
C PRO A 141 24.40 -3.80 -4.09
N GLU A 142 24.07 -4.89 -3.42
CA GLU A 142 23.69 -6.16 -4.04
C GLU A 142 22.16 -6.23 -4.16
N ARG A 143 21.61 -5.67 -5.24
CA ARG A 143 20.17 -5.81 -5.53
C ARG A 143 19.92 -7.10 -6.31
N PRO A 144 19.22 -8.10 -5.74
CA PRO A 144 18.82 -9.27 -6.50
C PRO A 144 17.88 -8.87 -7.64
N LEU A 145 18.01 -9.54 -8.79
CA LEU A 145 17.07 -9.37 -9.89
C LEU A 145 15.67 -9.82 -9.44
N PRO A 146 14.60 -9.16 -9.91
CA PRO A 146 13.24 -9.61 -9.62
C PRO A 146 13.02 -10.99 -10.25
N CYS A 147 12.23 -11.83 -9.59
CA CYS A 147 11.86 -13.14 -10.13
C CYS A 147 11.14 -12.97 -11.49
N PRO A 148 11.58 -13.66 -12.57
CA PRO A 148 10.95 -13.49 -13.88
C PRO A 148 9.51 -14.02 -13.95
N LYS A 149 9.07 -14.80 -12.94
CA LYS A 149 7.75 -15.44 -12.90
C LYS A 149 6.75 -14.68 -12.01
N CYS A 150 7.16 -14.25 -10.82
CA CYS A 150 6.27 -13.57 -9.86
C CYS A 150 6.63 -12.10 -9.62
N GLU A 151 7.68 -11.59 -10.27
CA GLU A 151 8.17 -10.20 -10.19
C GLU A 151 8.61 -9.77 -8.78
N ARG A 152 8.59 -10.68 -7.81
CA ARG A 152 9.05 -10.39 -6.45
C ARG A 152 10.56 -10.26 -6.41
N ARG A 153 11.00 -9.32 -5.58
CA ARG A 153 12.38 -9.17 -5.16
C ARG A 153 12.38 -9.25 -3.64
N GLU A 154 13.02 -10.26 -3.07
CA GLU A 154 13.18 -10.32 -1.62
C GLU A 154 14.28 -9.33 -1.22
N LEU A 155 13.88 -8.30 -0.50
CA LEU A 155 14.78 -7.30 0.05
C LEU A 155 14.61 -7.25 1.57
N LYS A 156 15.74 -7.21 2.27
CA LYS A 156 15.76 -6.82 3.68
C LYS A 156 15.78 -5.30 3.73
N CYS A 157 15.04 -4.72 4.67
CA CYS A 157 15.16 -3.29 4.94
C CYS A 157 16.60 -3.02 5.44
N PRO A 158 17.34 -2.10 4.81
CA PRO A 158 18.62 -1.65 5.35
C PRO A 158 18.45 -1.02 6.74
N ASP A 159 19.45 -1.15 7.60
CA ASP A 159 19.44 -0.49 8.92
C ASP A 159 19.39 1.04 8.78
N GLU A 160 20.12 1.55 7.79
CA GLU A 160 20.15 2.97 7.38
C GLU A 160 19.60 3.11 5.96
N PRO A 161 18.26 3.16 5.78
CA PRO A 161 17.66 3.24 4.47
C PRO A 161 17.89 4.60 3.82
N ILE A 162 18.36 4.59 2.58
CA ILE A 162 18.55 5.75 1.72
C ILE A 162 17.65 5.59 0.50
N LEU A 163 16.92 6.64 0.12
CA LEU A 163 16.07 6.63 -1.07
C LEU A 163 16.86 7.09 -2.30
N ASP A 164 16.61 6.45 -3.44
CA ASP A 164 17.17 6.85 -4.73
C ASP A 164 16.32 7.97 -5.34
N ALA A 165 16.89 9.17 -5.44
CA ALA A 165 16.22 10.37 -5.95
C ALA A 165 15.61 10.18 -7.33
N ALA A 166 16.32 9.47 -8.23
CA ALA A 166 15.90 9.30 -9.62
C ALA A 166 14.68 8.37 -9.76
N SER A 167 14.39 7.58 -8.72
CA SER A 167 13.27 6.64 -8.71
C SER A 167 11.98 7.20 -8.11
N LEU A 168 12.05 8.36 -7.45
CA LEU A 168 10.94 8.92 -6.69
C LEU A 168 9.85 9.48 -7.62
N PRO A 169 8.56 9.24 -7.33
CA PRO A 169 7.47 9.78 -8.13
C PRO A 169 7.31 11.30 -7.92
N GLU A 170 7.11 12.04 -9.01
CA GLU A 170 6.78 13.49 -8.94
C GLU A 170 5.26 13.74 -8.81
N ASP A 171 4.46 12.71 -9.09
CA ASP A 171 3.00 12.74 -9.17
C ASP A 171 2.30 12.26 -7.89
N GLN A 172 3.05 11.82 -6.87
CA GLN A 172 2.51 11.26 -5.64
C GLN A 172 3.22 11.84 -4.40
N ASP A 173 2.42 12.35 -3.47
CA ASP A 173 2.93 12.84 -2.18
C ASP A 173 2.96 11.77 -1.08
N LEU A 174 2.27 10.65 -1.31
CA LEU A 174 2.14 9.56 -0.36
C LEU A 174 2.07 8.24 -1.13
N PHE A 175 3.03 7.35 -0.92
CA PHE A 175 3.16 6.09 -1.67
C PHE A 175 3.87 5.02 -0.83
N ARG A 176 3.92 3.78 -1.32
CA ARG A 176 4.71 2.70 -0.70
C ARG A 176 6.03 2.53 -1.41
N LEU A 177 7.09 2.19 -0.69
CA LEU A 177 8.35 1.86 -1.34
C LEU A 177 8.26 0.50 -2.06
N ALA A 178 8.52 0.46 -3.37
CA ALA A 178 8.31 -0.73 -4.20
C ALA A 178 9.09 -1.97 -3.72
N GLY A 179 10.30 -1.74 -3.19
CA GLY A 179 11.15 -2.79 -2.63
C GLY A 179 10.80 -3.21 -1.20
N PHE A 180 9.97 -2.45 -0.47
CA PHE A 180 9.67 -2.70 0.94
C PHE A 180 8.31 -2.09 1.33
N LEU A 181 7.23 -2.79 1.00
CA LEU A 181 5.86 -2.27 1.00
C LEU A 181 5.31 -1.81 2.36
N SER A 182 5.92 -2.25 3.46
CA SER A 182 5.56 -1.77 4.80
C SER A 182 6.06 -0.34 5.06
N MET A 183 7.01 0.17 4.28
CA MET A 183 7.42 1.57 4.32
C MET A 183 6.49 2.43 3.48
N ILE A 184 5.79 3.33 4.16
CA ILE A 184 5.02 4.42 3.55
C ILE A 184 5.93 5.65 3.49
N ILE A 185 6.10 6.17 2.29
CA ILE A 185 6.91 7.37 2.02
C ILE A 185 5.96 8.54 1.81
N ALA A 186 6.26 9.63 2.51
CA ALA A 186 5.58 10.90 2.37
C ALA A 186 6.59 11.96 1.92
N THR A 187 6.21 12.83 0.99
CA THR A 187 7.03 13.98 0.61
C THR A 187 7.04 15.01 1.73
N GLU A 188 8.02 15.92 1.72
CA GLU A 188 8.06 17.06 2.65
C GLU A 188 6.77 17.88 2.60
N ARG A 189 6.22 18.10 1.40
CA ARG A 189 4.93 18.78 1.20
C ARG A 189 3.77 18.10 1.94
N PHE A 190 3.71 16.77 1.95
CA PHE A 190 2.70 16.04 2.71
C PHE A 190 2.88 16.25 4.22
N VAL A 191 4.12 16.09 4.69
CA VAL A 191 4.47 16.21 6.11
C VAL A 191 4.15 17.62 6.63
N ASP A 192 4.48 18.64 5.86
CA ASP A 192 4.19 20.04 6.20
C ASP A 192 2.69 20.33 6.26
N ALA A 193 1.91 19.77 5.34
CA ALA A 193 0.45 19.91 5.37
C ALA A 193 -0.15 19.23 6.62
N VAL A 194 0.31 18.02 6.95
CA VAL A 194 -0.12 17.30 8.17
C VAL A 194 0.23 18.09 9.44
N ARG A 195 1.45 18.64 9.53
CA ARG A 195 1.88 19.47 10.66
C ARG A 195 1.09 20.76 10.77
N ARG A 196 0.92 21.49 9.66
CA ARG A 196 0.14 22.74 9.61
C ARG A 196 -1.30 22.52 10.07
N LEU A 197 -1.92 21.42 9.68
CA LEU A 197 -3.28 21.05 10.06
C LEU A 197 -3.34 20.38 11.44
N SER A 198 -2.20 20.16 12.09
CA SER A 198 -2.08 19.45 13.37
C SER A 198 -2.74 18.08 13.32
N TYR A 199 -2.36 17.23 12.36
CA TYR A 199 -2.92 15.90 12.12
C TYR A 199 -1.97 14.74 12.49
N GLU A 200 -0.93 15.02 13.27
CA GLU A 200 0.16 14.09 13.64
C GLU A 200 -0.06 13.35 14.97
N GLN A 201 -1.29 13.29 15.49
CA GLN A 201 -1.53 12.73 16.84
C GLN A 201 -1.15 11.24 16.97
N ASP A 202 -1.44 10.45 15.93
CA ASP A 202 -1.29 8.99 15.97
C ASP A 202 -0.21 8.47 15.01
N ILE A 203 0.56 9.37 14.40
CA ILE A 203 1.60 9.02 13.44
C ILE A 203 2.88 9.81 13.73
N ALA A 204 4.02 9.19 13.45
CA ALA A 204 5.32 9.84 13.54
C ALA A 204 6.00 9.82 12.17
N PHE A 205 6.67 10.92 11.83
CA PHE A 205 7.48 11.01 10.63
C PHE A 205 8.95 10.86 10.98
N ARG A 206 9.65 10.01 10.22
CA ARG A 206 11.11 9.90 10.24
C ARG A 206 11.62 10.36 8.89
N GLU A 207 12.47 11.38 8.91
CA GLU A 207 13.17 11.84 7.71
C GLU A 207 14.11 10.74 7.21
N LEU A 208 14.17 10.57 5.88
CA LEU A 208 15.07 9.62 5.23
C LEU A 208 15.99 10.38 4.28
N PRO A 209 17.30 10.06 4.27
CA PRO A 209 18.21 10.64 3.31
C PRO A 209 17.83 10.22 1.89
N VAL A 210 17.95 11.18 0.96
CA VAL A 210 17.75 10.99 -0.47
C VAL A 210 19.08 11.25 -1.16
N ARG A 211 19.50 10.35 -2.07
CA ARG A 211 20.72 10.52 -2.85
C ARG A 211 20.40 10.43 -4.33
N GLY A 212 20.94 11.38 -5.09
CA GLY A 212 21.06 11.25 -6.55
C GLY A 212 22.30 10.44 -6.91
N ALA A 213 22.35 10.02 -8.18
CA ALA A 213 23.52 9.35 -8.76
C ALA A 213 24.80 10.20 -8.68
#